data_AF-A0A2D3C9B9-F1
#
_entry.id   AF-A0A2D3C9B9-F1
#
_cell.length_a   1.000
_cell.length_b   1.000
_cell.length_c   1.000
_cell.angle_alpha   90.00
_cell.angle_beta   90.00
_cell.angle_gamma   90.00
#
_symmetry.space_group_name_H-M   'P 1'
#
loop_
_entity.id
_entity.type
_entity.pdbx_description
1 polymer ?
#
loop_
_entity_poly.entity_id
_entity_poly.type
_entity_poly.pdbx_seq_one_letter_code
_entity_poly.pdbx_strand_id
1 'polypeptide(L)'
;MKRNILSDSLLFSCAICATALTLPYLWFIFPAIIGSYCWLILAGEGIVILVETWIYFVFLKLDLDESLLISICCNLASVFAGFLLGKSIF
;
A
#
# COMPACT_ATOMS: atom_id res chain seq x y z
N MET A 1 23.81 -5.92 -7.42
CA MET A 1 22.45 -5.39 -7.65
C MET A 1 22.19 -5.35 -9.14
N LYS A 2 21.52 -6.38 -9.69
CA LYS A 2 21.21 -6.43 -11.13
C LYS A 2 19.92 -5.63 -11.33
N ARG A 3 20.02 -4.35 -11.73
CA ARG A 3 18.85 -3.51 -12.05
C ARG A 3 18.12 -4.14 -13.23
N ASN A 4 17.06 -4.89 -12.94
CA ASN A 4 16.07 -5.24 -13.96
C ASN A 4 15.40 -3.93 -14.38
N ILE A 5 15.45 -3.62 -15.67
CA ILE A 5 14.72 -2.48 -16.21
C ILE A 5 13.25 -2.91 -16.21
N LEU A 6 12.51 -2.50 -15.19
CA LEU A 6 11.06 -2.71 -15.11
C LEU A 6 10.40 -1.81 -16.14
N SER A 7 9.40 -2.33 -16.86
CA SER A 7 8.62 -1.51 -17.77
C SER A 7 7.64 -0.64 -17.00
N ASP A 8 7.45 0.61 -17.45
CA ASP A 8 6.52 1.55 -16.80
C ASP A 8 5.09 0.98 -16.74
N SER A 9 4.68 0.26 -17.78
CA SER A 9 3.38 -0.43 -17.81
C SER A 9 3.26 -1.49 -16.71
N LEU A 10 4.31 -2.26 -16.45
CA LEU A 10 4.30 -3.28 -15.41
C LEU A 10 4.21 -2.63 -14.02
N LEU A 11 4.98 -1.57 -13.80
CA LEU A 11 4.94 -0.79 -12.55
C LEU A 11 3.54 -0.24 -12.29
N PHE A 12 2.94 0.40 -13.29
CA PHE A 12 1.62 1.02 -13.17
C PHE A 12 0.52 -0.03 -12.92
N SER A 13 0.51 -1.12 -13.69
CA SER A 13 -0.45 -2.22 -13.48
C SER A 13 -0.28 -2.86 -12.11
N CYS A 14 0.96 -3.08 -11.65
CA CYS A 14 1.23 -3.65 -10.34
C CYS A 14 0.75 -2.73 -9.20
N ALA A 15 1.01 -1.43 -9.31
CA ALA A 15 0.54 -0.44 -8.33
C ALA A 15 -1.00 -0.41 -8.25
N ILE A 16 -1.69 -0.37 -9.38
CA ILE A 16 -3.17 -0.40 -9.39
C ILE A 16 -3.68 -1.70 -8.76
N CYS A 17 -3.14 -2.85 -9.15
CA CYS A 17 -3.59 -4.14 -8.63
C CYS A 17 -3.35 -4.23 -7.12
N ALA A 18 -2.18 -3.81 -6.63
CA ALA A 18 -1.84 -3.83 -5.22
C ALA A 18 -2.84 -3.00 -4.41
N THR A 19 -3.03 -1.74 -4.80
CA THR A 19 -3.96 -0.80 -4.16
C THR A 19 -5.42 -1.26 -4.23
N ALA A 20 -5.86 -1.79 -5.38
CA ALA A 20 -7.23 -2.28 -5.56
C ALA A 20 -7.53 -3.52 -4.71
N LEU A 21 -6.51 -4.33 -4.39
CA LEU A 21 -6.64 -5.51 -3.54
C LEU A 21 -6.59 -5.16 -2.05
N THR A 22 -5.97 -4.05 -1.66
CA THR A 22 -5.78 -3.69 -0.24
C THR A 22 -6.80 -2.68 0.27
N LEU A 23 -7.12 -1.64 -0.50
CA LEU A 23 -8.03 -0.57 -0.06
C LEU A 23 -9.43 -1.04 0.34
N PRO A 24 -10.10 -1.96 -0.41
CA PRO A 24 -11.43 -2.40 -0.02
C PRO A 24 -11.44 -3.10 1.35
N TYR A 25 -10.36 -3.81 1.69
CA TYR A 25 -10.23 -4.46 2.99
C TYR A 25 -10.01 -3.43 4.10
N LEU A 26 -9.13 -2.46 3.87
CA LEU A 26 -8.85 -1.39 4.84
C LEU A 26 -10.08 -0.55 5.18
N TRP A 27 -10.89 -0.19 4.17
CA TRP A 27 -11.97 0.80 4.35
C TRP A 27 -13.38 0.23 4.45
N PHE A 28 -13.61 -1.02 4.04
CA PHE A 28 -14.95 -1.62 4.11
C PHE A 28 -15.01 -2.87 4.98
N ILE A 29 -13.97 -3.71 4.98
CA ILE A 29 -13.99 -4.98 5.72
C ILE A 29 -13.49 -4.79 7.15
N PHE A 30 -12.30 -4.22 7.36
CA PHE A 30 -11.73 -4.05 8.70
C PHE A 30 -12.56 -3.17 9.63
N PRO A 31 -13.20 -2.06 9.19
CA PRO A 31 -14.05 -1.26 10.07
C PRO A 31 -15.27 -2.02 10.59
N ALA A 32 -15.73 -3.05 9.87
CA ALA A 32 -16.83 -3.91 10.32
C ALA A 32 -16.40 -4.88 11.43
N ILE A 33 -15.09 -5.08 11.64
CA ILE A 33 -14.53 -6.04 12.59
C ILE A 33 -13.87 -5.31 13.77
N ILE A 34 -13.19 -4.18 13.51
CA ILE A 34 -12.39 -3.44 14.48
C ILE A 34 -13.13 -2.16 14.88
N GLY A 35 -13.72 -2.16 16.07
CA GLY A 35 -14.49 -1.00 16.57
C GLY A 35 -13.65 0.19 17.02
N SER A 36 -12.34 0.02 17.24
CA SER A 36 -11.44 1.13 17.61
C SER A 36 -10.72 1.66 16.39
N TYR A 37 -10.93 2.94 16.08
CA TYR A 37 -10.29 3.61 14.94
C TYR A 37 -8.76 3.56 14.99
N CYS A 38 -8.16 3.72 16.17
CA CYS A 38 -6.70 3.65 16.32
C CYS A 38 -6.17 2.26 15.96
N TRP A 39 -6.83 1.20 16.47
CA TRP A 39 -6.47 -0.18 16.13
C TRP A 39 -6.75 -0.52 14.67
N LEU A 40 -7.82 0.02 14.10
CA LEU A 40 -8.17 -0.13 12.69
C LEU A 40 -7.05 0.41 11.80
N ILE A 41 -6.59 1.64 12.04
CA ILE A 41 -5.52 2.25 11.24
C ILE A 41 -4.22 1.49 11.45
N LEU A 42 -3.78 1.24 12.69
CA LEU A 42 -2.51 0.57 12.95
C LEU A 42 -2.44 -0.85 12.36
N ALA A 43 -3.47 -1.67 12.62
CA ALA A 43 -3.50 -3.04 12.10
C ALA A 43 -3.79 -3.07 10.60
N GLY A 44 -4.69 -2.21 10.13
CA GLY A 44 -5.08 -2.14 8.73
C GLY A 44 -3.93 -1.73 7.83
N GLU A 45 -3.30 -0.58 8.11
CA GLU A 45 -2.14 -0.10 7.35
C GLU A 45 -0.97 -1.09 7.42
N GLY A 46 -0.76 -1.72 8.58
CA GLY A 46 0.24 -2.79 8.73
C GLY A 46 -0.03 -3.98 7.80
N ILE A 47 -1.28 -4.42 7.68
CA ILE A 47 -1.65 -5.49 6.76
C ILE A 47 -1.50 -5.04 5.30
N VAL A 48 -1.92 -3.82 4.97
CA VAL A 48 -1.75 -3.25 3.62
C VAL A 48 -0.28 -3.28 3.22
N ILE A 49 0.62 -2.79 4.08
CA ILE A 49 2.06 -2.77 3.81
C ILE A 49 2.59 -4.19 3.55
N LEU A 50 2.21 -5.17 4.38
CA LEU A 50 2.66 -6.55 4.21
C LEU A 50 2.14 -7.18 2.90
N VAL A 51 0.89 -6.94 2.54
CA VAL A 51 0.29 -7.49 1.31
C VAL A 51 0.90 -6.84 0.07
N GLU A 52 1.05 -5.52 0.05
CA GLU A 52 1.68 -4.82 -1.06
C GLU A 52 3.16 -5.20 -1.22
N THR A 53 3.89 -5.34 -0.10
CA THR A 53 5.27 -5.87 -0.10
C THR A 53 5.33 -7.23 -0.79
N TRP A 54 4.41 -8.14 -0.45
CA TRP A 54 4.35 -9.45 -1.08
C TRP A 54 4.01 -9.36 -2.58
N ILE A 55 3.08 -8.49 -2.97
CA ILE A 55 2.73 -8.27 -4.38
C ILE A 55 3.94 -7.73 -5.15
N TYR A 56 4.65 -6.72 -4.63
CA TYR A 56 5.83 -6.16 -5.30
C TYR A 56 6.96 -7.18 -5.40
N PHE A 57 7.18 -7.97 -4.36
CA PHE A 57 8.15 -9.07 -4.38
C PHE A 57 7.83 -10.08 -5.50
N VAL A 58 6.58 -10.52 -5.62
CA VAL A 58 6.17 -11.53 -6.61
C VAL A 58 6.14 -10.96 -8.04
N PHE A 59 5.53 -9.79 -8.24
CA PHE A 59 5.24 -9.25 -9.57
C PHE A 59 6.37 -8.41 -10.16
N LEU A 60 7.06 -7.63 -9.34
CA LEU A 60 8.20 -6.80 -9.77
C LEU A 60 9.54 -7.53 -9.63
N LYS A 61 9.56 -8.70 -8.97
CA LYS A 61 10.77 -9.51 -8.75
C LYS A 61 11.89 -8.71 -8.09
N LEU A 62 11.50 -7.82 -7.17
CA LEU A 62 12.40 -7.05 -6.33
C LEU A 62 12.84 -7.89 -5.14
N ASP A 63 13.91 -7.48 -4.46
CA ASP A 63 14.26 -8.08 -3.18
C ASP A 63 13.20 -7.74 -2.12
N LEU A 64 13.10 -8.56 -1.08
CA LEU A 64 12.07 -8.41 -0.06
C LEU A 64 12.23 -7.09 0.71
N ASP A 65 13.47 -6.69 0.96
CA ASP A 65 13.83 -5.43 1.60
C ASP A 65 13.44 -4.21 0.75
N GLU A 66 13.67 -4.29 -0.57
CA GLU A 66 13.29 -3.24 -1.52
C GLU A 66 11.77 -3.13 -1.62
N SER A 67 11.07 -4.27 -1.69
CA SER A 67 9.62 -4.34 -1.78
C SER A 67 8.96 -3.73 -0.54
N LEU A 68 9.51 -4.03 0.64
CA LEU A 68 9.05 -3.48 1.91
C LEU A 68 9.25 -1.97 1.98
N LEU A 69 10.45 -1.50 1.60
CA LEU A 69 10.75 -0.07 1.61
C LEU A 69 9.82 0.70 0.66
N ILE A 70 9.57 0.16 -0.53
CA ILE A 70 8.66 0.77 -1.51
C ILE A 70 7.24 0.82 -0.95
N SER A 71 6.71 -0.27 -0.41
CA SER A 71 5.35 -0.30 0.14
C SER A 71 5.16 0.67 1.31
N ILE A 72 6.16 0.76 2.21
CA ILE A 72 6.15 1.75 3.29
C ILE A 72 6.13 3.17 2.73
N CYS A 73 6.98 3.48 1.76
CA CYS A 73 7.01 4.79 1.11
C CYS A 73 5.67 5.13 0.43
N CYS A 74 5.06 4.16 -0.27
CA CYS A 74 3.76 4.32 -0.92
C CYS A 74 2.64 4.58 0.09
N ASN A 75 2.57 3.82 1.19
CA ASN A 75 1.56 4.02 2.23
C ASN A 75 1.75 5.35 2.96
N LEU A 76 2.98 5.72 3.31
CA LEU A 76 3.27 7.04 3.91
C LEU A 76 2.88 8.18 2.96
N ALA A 77 3.18 8.06 1.67
CA ALA A 77 2.77 9.04 0.67
C ALA A 77 1.24 9.12 0.55
N SER A 78 0.54 7.98 0.61
CA SER A 78 -0.93 7.90 0.60
C SER A 78 -1.54 8.60 1.81
N VAL A 79 -1.04 8.33 3.02
CA VAL A 79 -1.46 9.01 4.26
C VAL A 79 -1.23 10.51 4.18
N PHE A 80 -0.05 10.93 3.69
CA PHE A 80 0.26 12.35 3.52
C PHE A 80 -0.64 13.02 2.49
N ALA A 81 -0.91 12.36 1.36
CA ALA A 81 -1.85 12.83 0.35
C ALA A 81 -3.26 12.95 0.93
N GLY A 82 -3.70 11.97 1.72
CA GLY A 82 -4.97 12.01 2.45
C GLY A 82 -5.06 13.22 3.40
N PHE A 83 -3.98 13.55 4.11
CA PHE A 83 -3.93 14.73 4.96
C PHE A 83 -3.98 16.04 4.16
N LEU A 84 -3.23 16.15 3.07
CA LEU A 84 -3.21 17.34 2.21
C LEU A 84 -4.58 17.59 1.57
N LEU A 85 -5.18 16.55 0.99
CA LEU A 85 -6.49 16.62 0.34
C LEU A 85 -7.61 16.80 1.35
N GLY A 86 -7.55 16.10 2.49
CA GLY A 86 -8.52 16.23 3.57
C GLY A 86 -8.54 17.62 4.20
N LYS A 87 -7.39 18.32 4.27
CA LYS A 87 -7.33 19.73 4.69
C LYS A 87 -7.80 20.73 3.64
N SER A 88 -7.94 20.34 2.38
CA SER A 88 -8.37 21.23 1.29
C SER A 88 -9.90 21.32 1.17
N ILE A 89 -10.66 20.51 1.92
CA ILE A 89 -12.12 20.36 1.80
C ILE A 89 -12.86 20.94 3.03
N PHE A 90 -12.14 21.53 3.99
CA PHE A 90 -12.71 22.29 5.12
C PHE A 90 -12.10 23.68 5.24
#